data_AF-A0A6G0ABW1-F1
#
_entry.id   AF-A0A6G0ABW1-F1
#
_cell.length_a   1.000
_cell.length_b   1.000
_cell.length_c   1.000
_cell.angle_alpha   90.00
_cell.angle_beta   90.00
_cell.angle_gamma   90.00
#
_symmetry.space_group_name_H-M   'P 1'
#
loop_
_entity.id
_entity.type
_entity.pdbx_description
1 polymer ?
#
loop_
_entity_poly.entity_id
_entity_poly.type
_entity_poly.pdbx_seq_one_letter_code
_entity_poly.pdbx_strand_id
1 'polypeptide(L)' 'EQKAGRYEVNFDASKLASGIYMYRLESNNFLSIKKMILLK' A
#
# COMPACT_ATOMS: atom_id res chain seq x y z
N GLU A 1 7.18 14.67 3.98
CA GLU A 1 5.73 14.80 4.19
C GLU A 1 5.07 15.26 2.90
N GLN A 2 3.91 14.73 2.56
CA GLN A 2 3.13 15.18 1.40
C GLN A 2 2.14 16.25 1.87
N LYS A 3 1.88 17.26 1.02
CA LYS A 3 0.86 18.29 1.32
C LYS A 3 -0.53 17.64 1.37
N ALA A 4 -1.53 18.36 1.86
CA ALA A 4 -2.91 17.87 1.77
C ALA A 4 -3.31 17.74 0.28
N GLY A 5 -3.84 16.58 -0.10
CA GLY A 5 -4.20 16.30 -1.48
C GLY A 5 -4.54 14.83 -1.69
N ARG A 6 -5.05 14.51 -2.89
CA ARG A 6 -5.23 13.13 -3.35
C ARG A 6 -3.98 12.71 -4.10
N TYR A 7 -3.43 11.57 -3.71
CA TYR A 7 -2.24 11.00 -4.31
C TYR A 7 -2.54 9.61 -4.86
N GLU A 8 -1.99 9.32 -6.03
CA GLU A 8 -2.04 8.02 -6.66
C GLU A 8 -0.60 7.55 -6.84
N VAL A 9 -0.34 6.30 -6.45
CA VAL A 9 1.00 5.69 -6.54
C VAL A 9 0.82 4.36 -7.25
N ASN A 10 1.59 4.17 -8.31
CA ASN A 10 1.64 2.91 -9.03
C ASN A 10 2.57 1.94 -8.30
N PHE A 11 2.05 0.78 -7.91
CA PHE A 11 2.81 -0.29 -7.29
C PHE A 11 2.97 -1.45 -8.28
N ASP A 12 4.21 -1.69 -8.73
CA ASP A 12 4.53 -2.82 -9.61
C ASP A 12 4.76 -4.09 -8.79
N ALA A 13 3.79 -4.99 -8.85
CA ALA A 13 3.82 -6.29 -8.19
C ALA A 13 4.33 -7.44 -9.09
N SER A 14 4.84 -7.17 -10.29
CA SER A 14 5.20 -8.19 -11.30
C SER A 14 6.19 -9.25 -10.78
N LYS A 15 7.12 -8.86 -9.90
CA LYS A 15 8.16 -9.72 -9.31
C LYS A 15 7.70 -10.46 -8.05
N LEU A 16 6.49 -10.23 -7.55
CA LEU A 16 5.95 -10.88 -6.36
C LEU A 16 5.18 -12.16 -6.73
N ALA A 17 5.18 -13.16 -5.86
CA ALA A 17 4.40 -14.38 -6.03
C ALA A 17 2.93 -14.13 -5.68
N SER A 18 2.00 -14.98 -6.15
CA SER A 18 0.62 -14.93 -5.67
C SER A 18 0.60 -15.14 -4.14
N GLY A 19 -0.17 -14.31 -3.43
CA GLY A 19 -0.19 -14.36 -1.97
C GLY A 19 -0.87 -13.17 -1.32
N ILE A 20 -0.90 -13.18 0.01
CA ILE A 20 -1.44 -12.08 0.82
C ILE A 20 -0.26 -11.22 1.30
N TYR A 21 -0.31 -9.94 0.96
CA TYR A 21 0.67 -8.93 1.34
C TYR A 21 0.04 -7.94 2.31
N MET A 22 0.76 -7.58 3.37
CA MET A 22 0.33 -6.55 4.30
C MET A 22 1.08 -5.25 4.00
N TYR A 23 0.36 -4.13 4.03
CA TYR A 23 0.96 -2.80 3.89
C TYR A 23 0.40 -1.85 4.95
N ARG A 24 1.15 -0.77 5.20
CA ARG A 24 0.83 0.21 6.23
C ARG A 24 0.73 1.60 5.63
N LEU A 25 -0.33 2.30 6.00
CA LEU A 25 -0.50 3.73 5.76
C LEU A 25 -0.24 4.45 7.07
N GLU A 26 0.73 5.36 7.05
CA GLU A 26 1.22 6.07 8.23
C GLU A 26 1.25 7.58 7.93
N SER A 27 0.66 8.37 8.83
CA SER A 27 0.63 9.84 8.73
C SER A 27 0.51 10.40 10.14
N ASN A 28 1.47 11.20 10.61
CA ASN A 28 1.53 11.81 11.95
C ASN A 28 0.85 10.96 13.06
N ASN A 29 -0.44 11.19 13.35
CA ASN A 29 -1.20 10.50 14.40
C ASN A 29 -2.12 9.36 13.90
N PHE A 30 -1.94 8.87 12.69
CA PHE A 30 -2.76 7.86 12.02
C PHE A 30 -1.91 6.70 11.53
N LEU A 31 -2.33 5.49 11.88
CA LEU A 31 -1.75 4.23 11.42
C LEU A 31 -2.86 3.30 10.95
N SER A 32 -2.74 2.78 9.74
CA SER A 32 -3.69 1.81 9.20
C SER A 32 -2.95 0.67 8.50
N ILE A 33 -3.22 -0.55 8.92
CA ILE A 33 -2.69 -1.77 8.29
C ILE A 33 -3.78 -2.36 7.42
N LYS A 34 -3.42 -2.71 6.18
CA LYS A 34 -4.33 -3.29 5.20
C LYS A 34 -3.69 -4.51 4.54
N LYS A 35 -4.54 -5.43 4.09
CA LYS A 35 -4.14 -6.60 3.32
C LYS A 35 -4.42 -6.40 1.83
N MET A 36 -3.50 -6.82 0.99
CA MET A 36 -3.60 -6.91 -0.46
C MET A 36 -3.49 -8.37 -0.84
N ILE A 37 -4.40 -8.86 -1.69
CA ILE A 37 -4.32 -10.21 -2.25
C ILE A 37 -3.79 -10.06 -3.67
N LEU A 38 -2.64 -10.67 -3.94
CA LEU A 38 -2.05 -10.75 -5.28
C LEU A 38 -2.40 -12.10 -5.88
N LEU A 39 -3.09 -12.08 -7.02
CA LEU A 39 -3.41 -13.25 -7.82
C LEU A 39 -2.71 -13.09 -9.17
N LYS A 40 -1.86 -14.06 -9.52
CA LYS A 40 -1.33 -14.27 -10.87
C LYS A 40 -2.13 -15.33 -11.59
#